data_AF-A0A2V7RCK8-F1
#
_entry.id   AF-A0A2V7RCK8-F1
#
_cell.length_a   1.000
_cell.length_b   1.000
_cell.length_c   1.000
_cell.angle_alpha   90.00
_cell.angle_beta   90.00
_cell.angle_gamma   90.00
#
_symmetry.space_group_name_H-M   'P 1'
#
loop_
_entity.id
_entity.type
_entity.pdbx_description
1 polymer ?
#
loop_
_entity_poly.entity_id
_entity_poly.type
_entity_poly.pdbx_seq_one_letter_code
_entity_poly.pdbx_strand_id
1 'polypeptide(L)'
;MTLFRVLALIAGVTSACDVLPRPGDTQGVQHAGRWEQHGRIIVEPDPRFTVVYLRVDTTLTERHDVVLARFDFDPSDALGDEYSLDVGLDLGDARRLSAGHAYSLGRSIPAWGTVTCLCRPLRPDSVRGTYVMQTRGMRQIAGRIDATLYFTAWNDSTKHATYQLRQRIHGVRP
;
A
#
# COMPACT_ATOMS: atom_id res chain seq x y z
N MET A 1 59.67 3.72 -15.13
CA MET A 1 58.64 4.76 -15.00
C MET A 1 57.28 4.09 -15.00
N THR A 2 56.74 3.95 -13.80
CA THR A 2 55.44 3.36 -13.44
C THR A 2 54.32 4.30 -13.88
N LEU A 3 53.34 3.84 -14.67
CA LEU A 3 52.09 4.57 -14.84
C LEU A 3 50.94 3.83 -14.16
N PHE A 4 50.23 4.61 -13.36
CA PHE A 4 49.28 4.22 -12.34
C PHE A 4 48.00 3.60 -12.91
N ARG A 5 47.53 2.54 -12.24
CA ARG A 5 46.15 2.07 -12.24
C ARG A 5 45.22 3.20 -11.81
N VAL A 6 44.16 3.46 -12.56
CA VAL A 6 42.95 4.11 -12.04
C VAL A 6 41.82 3.09 -12.12
N LEU A 7 41.69 2.29 -11.06
CA LEU A 7 40.45 1.59 -10.74
C LEU A 7 39.50 2.66 -10.19
N ALA A 8 38.51 3.09 -10.97
CA ALA A 8 37.42 3.88 -10.43
C ALA A 8 36.50 2.95 -9.63
N LEU A 9 36.71 2.94 -8.31
CA LEU A 9 35.77 2.40 -7.33
C LEU A 9 34.47 3.23 -7.40
N ILE A 10 33.51 2.81 -8.22
CA ILE A 10 32.12 3.22 -8.03
C ILE A 10 31.51 2.21 -7.05
N ALA A 11 31.92 2.34 -5.79
CA ALA A 11 31.35 1.59 -4.68
C ALA A 11 30.31 2.49 -3.98
N GLY A 12 29.04 2.10 -4.05
CA GLY A 12 28.11 2.37 -2.96
C GLY A 12 27.03 3.43 -3.18
N VAL A 13 26.23 3.34 -4.25
CA VAL A 13 24.82 3.80 -4.22
C VAL A 13 23.95 2.88 -5.09
N THR A 14 23.75 1.63 -4.69
CA THR A 14 22.91 0.66 -5.45
C THR A 14 21.57 0.32 -4.78
N SER A 15 21.18 1.00 -3.70
CA SER A 15 19.97 0.64 -2.93
C SER A 15 18.77 1.58 -3.10
N ALA A 16 18.87 2.64 -3.92
CA ALA A 16 17.83 3.67 -4.04
C ALA A 16 17.15 3.76 -5.42
N CYS A 17 17.58 2.99 -6.43
CA CYS A 17 17.05 3.09 -7.80
C CYS A 17 15.78 2.27 -8.06
N ASP A 18 15.01 1.97 -7.02
CA ASP A 18 13.75 1.21 -7.15
C ASP A 18 12.51 2.11 -7.07
N VAL A 19 12.69 3.38 -7.45
CA VAL A 19 11.64 4.40 -7.51
C VAL A 19 10.88 4.34 -8.85
N LEU A 20 11.35 3.60 -9.85
CA LEU A 20 10.74 3.57 -11.18
C LEU A 20 9.62 2.51 -11.30
N PRO A 21 8.65 2.72 -12.21
CA PRO A 21 7.73 1.67 -12.62
C PRO A 21 8.48 0.43 -13.11
N ARG A 22 7.93 -0.75 -12.83
CA ARG A 22 8.46 -2.04 -13.25
C ARG A 22 7.54 -2.70 -14.28
N PRO A 23 8.09 -3.53 -15.19
CA PRO A 23 7.26 -4.40 -16.00
C PRO A 23 6.30 -5.23 -15.14
N GLY A 24 5.02 -5.24 -15.52
CA GLY A 24 3.97 -5.93 -14.78
C GLY A 24 3.38 -5.16 -13.60
N ASP A 25 3.79 -3.91 -13.36
CA ASP A 25 3.04 -3.03 -12.47
C ASP A 25 1.61 -2.82 -13.01
N THR A 26 0.65 -2.75 -12.09
CA THR A 26 -0.77 -2.54 -12.41
C THR A 26 -1.02 -1.13 -12.91
N GLN A 27 -1.94 -0.99 -13.86
CA GLN A 27 -2.39 0.32 -14.36
C GLN A 27 -3.28 0.96 -13.29
N GLY A 28 -2.70 1.85 -12.49
CA GLY A 28 -3.38 2.57 -11.43
C GLY A 28 -2.43 3.60 -10.84
N VAL A 29 -2.94 4.81 -10.58
CA VAL A 29 -2.13 5.90 -10.04
C VAL A 29 -2.49 6.06 -8.57
N GLN A 30 -1.48 6.03 -7.71
CA GLN A 30 -1.69 6.41 -6.33
C GLN A 30 -1.99 7.92 -6.25
N HIS A 31 -3.24 8.26 -5.96
CA HIS A 31 -3.68 9.65 -5.86
C HIS A 31 -3.45 10.22 -4.45
N ALA A 32 -3.55 9.38 -3.42
CA ALA A 32 -3.33 9.80 -2.04
C ALA A 32 -2.57 8.75 -1.23
N GLY A 33 -1.81 9.21 -0.23
CA GLY A 33 -1.03 8.35 0.66
C GLY A 33 -0.77 9.06 1.98
N ARG A 34 -1.45 8.63 3.04
CA ARG A 34 -1.28 9.16 4.39
C ARG A 34 -0.46 8.20 5.23
N TRP A 35 0.58 8.70 5.87
CA TRP A 35 1.33 7.97 6.88
C TRP A 35 1.17 8.66 8.25
N GLU A 36 0.69 7.91 9.23
CA GLU A 36 0.62 8.35 10.62
C GLU A 36 1.49 7.48 11.51
N GLN A 37 2.14 8.10 12.51
CA GLN A 37 3.03 7.39 13.45
C GLN A 37 2.39 7.05 14.79
N HIS A 38 1.22 7.64 15.05
CA HIS A 38 0.42 7.40 16.25
C HIS A 38 -1.01 7.17 15.77
N GLY A 39 -1.16 6.18 14.90
CA GLY A 39 -2.40 5.93 14.18
C GLY A 39 -2.81 4.47 14.21
N ARG A 40 -4.11 4.21 14.08
CA ARG A 40 -4.64 2.88 13.76
C ARG A 40 -5.55 2.96 12.54
N ILE A 41 -5.58 1.88 11.77
CA ILE A 41 -6.58 1.71 10.72
C ILE A 41 -7.91 1.37 11.39
N ILE A 42 -8.92 2.20 11.11
CA ILE A 42 -10.31 1.93 11.43
C ILE A 42 -11.02 1.48 10.16
N VAL A 43 -11.83 0.43 10.32
CA VAL A 43 -12.60 -0.21 9.25
C VAL A 43 -14.05 -0.20 9.67
N GLU A 44 -14.81 0.77 9.16
CA GLU A 44 -16.19 1.03 9.58
C GLU A 44 -17.17 0.83 8.43
N PRO A 45 -18.11 -0.12 8.54
CA PRO A 45 -19.22 -0.20 7.61
C PRO A 45 -20.17 0.96 7.83
N ASP A 46 -20.54 1.64 6.76
CA ASP A 46 -21.64 2.59 6.79
C ASP A 46 -22.95 1.80 7.03
N PRO A 47 -23.77 2.16 8.03
CA PRO A 47 -25.02 1.45 8.29
C PRO A 47 -26.13 1.79 7.30
N ARG A 48 -25.98 2.85 6.50
CA ARG A 48 -26.95 3.36 5.51
C ARG A 48 -26.59 2.93 4.09
N PHE A 49 -25.29 2.81 3.80
CA PHE A 49 -24.78 2.41 2.49
C PHE A 49 -23.94 1.13 2.60
N THR A 50 -23.86 0.32 1.54
CA THR A 50 -22.92 -0.83 1.55
C THR A 50 -21.51 -0.38 1.16
N VAL A 51 -20.97 0.54 1.95
CA VAL A 51 -19.60 1.06 1.86
C VAL A 51 -18.91 0.73 3.17
N VAL A 52 -17.63 0.35 3.16
CA VAL A 52 -16.78 0.49 4.36
C VAL A 52 -15.77 1.57 4.10
N TYR A 53 -15.65 2.42 5.09
CA TYR A 53 -14.63 3.43 5.14
C TYR A 53 -13.39 2.86 5.80
N LEU A 54 -12.26 3.01 5.11
CA LEU A 54 -10.95 2.86 5.72
C LEU A 54 -10.49 4.25 6.17
N ARG A 55 -10.19 4.39 7.46
CA ARG A 55 -9.80 5.67 8.07
C ARG A 55 -8.58 5.48 8.95
N VAL A 56 -7.87 6.58 9.21
CA VAL A 56 -6.82 6.62 10.23
C VAL A 56 -7.33 7.38 11.44
N ASP A 57 -7.40 6.70 12.57
CA ASP A 57 -7.61 7.32 13.89
C ASP A 57 -6.26 7.66 14.51
N THR A 58 -6.11 8.92 14.91
CA THR A 58 -4.87 9.51 15.43
C THR A 58 -4.92 9.83 16.92
N THR A 59 -5.93 9.33 17.63
CA THR A 59 -6.10 9.55 19.07
C THR A 59 -5.15 8.71 19.94
N LEU A 60 -4.28 7.90 19.32
CA LEU A 60 -3.31 7.07 20.02
C LEU A 60 -2.15 7.90 20.57
N THR A 61 -1.72 7.58 21.78
CA THR A 61 -0.53 8.18 22.39
C THR A 61 0.74 7.37 22.14
N GLU A 62 0.58 6.06 21.89
CA GLU A 62 1.70 5.16 21.59
C GLU A 62 2.08 5.19 20.11
N ARG A 63 3.35 4.93 19.84
CA ARG A 63 3.86 4.92 18.47
C ARG A 63 3.40 3.66 17.75
N HIS A 64 2.57 3.86 16.75
CA HIS A 64 2.01 2.84 15.87
C HIS A 64 1.87 3.43 14.47
N ASP A 65 2.72 2.98 13.57
CA ASP A 65 2.81 3.47 12.20
C ASP A 65 1.78 2.79 11.31
N VAL A 66 0.95 3.58 10.63
CA VAL A 66 -0.04 3.08 9.65
C VAL A 66 0.03 3.86 8.35
N VAL A 67 -0.22 3.19 7.24
CA VAL A 67 -0.33 3.80 5.92
C VAL A 67 -1.73 3.57 5.38
N LEU A 68 -2.38 4.64 4.92
CA LEU A 68 -3.61 4.58 4.15
C LEU A 68 -3.36 5.19 2.78
N ALA A 69 -3.45 4.38 1.73
CA ALA A 69 -3.20 4.81 0.35
C ALA A 69 -4.46 4.62 -0.49
N ARG A 70 -4.71 5.57 -1.40
CA ARG A 70 -5.76 5.50 -2.41
C ARG A 70 -5.14 5.40 -3.79
N PHE A 71 -5.57 4.42 -4.55
CA PHE A 71 -5.21 4.21 -5.95
C PHE A 71 -6.45 4.42 -6.80
N ASP A 72 -6.39 5.35 -7.74
CA ASP A 72 -7.44 5.50 -8.74
C ASP A 72 -6.99 4.76 -10.01
N PHE A 73 -7.89 4.00 -10.62
CA PHE A 73 -7.65 3.30 -11.87
C PHE A 73 -8.86 3.40 -12.78
N ASP A 74 -8.58 3.52 -14.08
CA ASP A 74 -9.59 3.44 -15.12
C ASP A 74 -9.56 2.03 -15.72
N PRO A 75 -10.54 1.16 -15.43
CA PRO A 75 -10.55 -0.19 -15.99
C PRO A 75 -11.00 -0.24 -17.46
N SER A 76 -11.36 0.88 -18.10
CA SER A 76 -11.82 0.88 -19.50
C SER A 76 -11.42 2.13 -20.29
N ASP A 77 -11.27 2.05 -21.61
CA ASP A 77 -11.17 3.25 -22.46
C ASP A 77 -12.51 4.04 -22.55
N ALA A 78 -13.55 3.60 -21.85
CA ALA A 78 -14.86 4.23 -21.81
C ALA A 78 -14.91 5.24 -20.64
N LEU A 79 -14.88 6.53 -21.01
CA LEU A 79 -15.03 7.68 -20.13
C LEU A 79 -16.28 7.55 -19.23
N GLY A 80 -16.14 7.21 -17.95
CA GLY A 80 -17.26 7.31 -17.02
C GLY A 80 -17.04 6.77 -15.60
N ASP A 81 -16.35 5.65 -15.43
CA ASP A 81 -16.31 4.95 -14.14
C ASP A 81 -14.87 4.87 -13.61
N GLU A 82 -14.41 5.91 -12.91
CA GLU A 82 -13.17 5.85 -12.13
C GLU A 82 -13.38 4.93 -10.92
N TYR A 83 -12.57 3.87 -10.82
CA TYR A 83 -12.56 3.02 -9.64
C TYR A 83 -11.45 3.48 -8.71
N SER A 84 -11.78 3.70 -7.44
CA SER A 84 -10.77 3.93 -6.42
C SER A 84 -10.62 2.73 -5.50
N LEU A 85 -9.38 2.39 -5.21
CA LEU A 85 -8.97 1.36 -4.27
C LEU A 85 -8.27 2.02 -3.08
N ASP A 86 -8.83 1.87 -1.89
CA ASP A 86 -8.15 2.24 -0.64
C ASP A 86 -7.48 1.01 -0.02
N VAL A 87 -6.21 1.14 0.33
CA VAL A 87 -5.39 0.11 0.99
C VAL A 87 -4.85 0.66 2.31
N GLY A 88 -5.21 0.00 3.41
CA GLY A 88 -4.67 0.26 4.73
C GLY A 88 -3.62 -0.77 5.11
N LEU A 89 -2.45 -0.32 5.53
CA LEU A 89 -1.37 -1.16 6.07
C LEU A 89 -1.10 -0.76 7.53
N ASP A 90 -1.13 -1.75 8.42
CA ASP A 90 -0.71 -1.58 9.81
C ASP A 90 0.75 -2.06 9.96
N LEU A 91 1.68 -1.10 10.02
CA LEU A 91 3.11 -1.37 10.04
C LEU A 91 3.66 -1.58 11.46
N GLY A 92 2.86 -1.37 12.50
CA GLY A 92 3.31 -1.35 13.89
C GLY A 92 4.48 -0.38 14.08
N ASP A 93 5.63 -0.83 14.58
CA ASP A 93 6.83 0.00 14.60
C ASP A 93 7.60 -0.08 13.28
N ALA A 94 7.38 0.90 12.39
CA ALA A 94 8.04 0.94 11.08
C ALA A 94 9.59 1.06 11.15
N ARG A 95 10.19 1.38 12.30
CA ARG A 95 11.67 1.37 12.46
C ARG A 95 12.23 -0.04 12.59
N ARG A 96 11.40 -1.01 12.97
CA ARG A 96 11.79 -2.42 13.06
C ARG A 96 11.67 -3.13 11.71
N LEU A 97 11.08 -2.48 10.72
CA LEU A 97 11.04 -2.98 9.36
C LEU A 97 12.40 -2.70 8.68
N SER A 98 12.93 -3.70 8.01
CA SER A 98 14.17 -3.65 7.24
C SER A 98 13.87 -3.29 5.80
N ALA A 99 14.66 -2.37 5.24
CA ALA A 99 14.57 -2.04 3.83
C ALA A 99 14.89 -3.28 2.96
N GLY A 100 14.14 -3.47 1.89
CA GLY A 100 14.32 -4.59 0.95
C GLY A 100 13.80 -5.94 1.45
N HIS A 101 13.33 -6.04 2.70
CA HIS A 101 12.70 -7.26 3.21
C HIS A 101 11.23 -7.33 2.80
N ALA A 102 10.80 -8.50 2.32
CA ALA A 102 9.41 -8.75 1.94
C ALA A 102 8.61 -9.24 3.16
N TYR A 103 7.69 -8.41 3.63
CA TYR A 103 6.76 -8.71 4.72
C TYR A 103 5.45 -9.27 4.16
N SER A 104 4.93 -10.33 4.78
CA SER A 104 3.66 -10.95 4.36
C SER A 104 2.46 -10.11 4.81
N LEU A 105 1.60 -9.74 3.86
CA LEU A 105 0.33 -9.04 4.12
C LEU A 105 -0.76 -10.01 4.62
N GLY A 106 -1.49 -9.58 5.65
CA GLY A 106 -2.49 -10.38 6.37
C GLY A 106 -1.92 -11.44 7.31
N ARG A 107 -0.58 -11.55 7.42
CA ARG A 107 0.09 -12.44 8.39
C ARG A 107 1.08 -11.69 9.26
N SER A 108 2.05 -11.02 8.66
CA SER A 108 3.05 -10.21 9.38
C SER A 108 2.60 -8.77 9.54
N ILE A 109 2.00 -8.21 8.48
CA ILE A 109 1.44 -6.86 8.44
C ILE A 109 -0.07 -7.01 8.21
N PRO A 110 -0.93 -6.65 9.18
CA PRO A 110 -2.36 -6.56 8.94
C PRO A 110 -2.65 -5.58 7.80
N ALA A 111 -3.53 -5.96 6.88
CA ALA A 111 -3.77 -5.20 5.67
C ALA A 111 -5.23 -5.29 5.22
N TRP A 112 -5.80 -4.15 4.85
CA TRP A 112 -7.19 -4.01 4.45
C TRP A 112 -7.29 -3.37 3.07
N GLY A 113 -8.29 -3.80 2.29
CA GLY A 113 -8.60 -3.24 0.99
C GLY A 113 -10.09 -2.94 0.87
N THR A 114 -10.44 -1.81 0.27
CA THR A 114 -11.80 -1.52 -0.18
C THR A 114 -11.77 -0.78 -1.50
N VAL A 115 -12.87 -0.89 -2.25
CA VAL A 115 -13.09 -0.15 -3.50
C VAL A 115 -14.30 0.78 -3.34
N THR A 116 -14.35 1.89 -4.08
CA THR A 116 -15.50 2.82 -4.12
C THR A 116 -16.74 2.27 -4.84
N CYS A 117 -16.83 0.95 -5.07
CA CYS A 117 -18.11 0.32 -5.39
C CYS A 117 -18.89 -0.01 -4.11
N LEU A 118 -20.22 -0.10 -4.20
CA LEU A 118 -21.05 -0.73 -3.18
C LEU A 118 -20.64 -2.20 -3.07
N CYS A 119 -19.62 -2.48 -2.29
CA CYS A 119 -18.92 -3.75 -2.20
C CYS A 119 -18.50 -3.87 -0.75
N ARG A 120 -18.78 -4.98 -0.06
CA ARG A 120 -18.56 -5.07 1.40
C ARG A 120 -17.08 -5.06 1.76
N PRO A 121 -16.71 -4.15 2.69
CA PRO A 121 -15.43 -4.07 3.38
C PRO A 121 -14.90 -5.38 3.93
N LEU A 122 -13.60 -5.47 4.09
CA LEU A 122 -12.87 -6.71 4.01
C LEU A 122 -12.11 -6.96 5.32
N ARG A 123 -11.97 -8.22 5.75
CA ARG A 123 -11.23 -8.62 6.96
C ARG A 123 -9.77 -8.12 6.94
N PRO A 124 -9.04 -8.08 8.08
CA PRO A 124 -7.61 -7.69 8.13
C PRO A 124 -6.63 -8.47 7.25
N ASP A 125 -7.14 -9.46 6.55
CA ASP A 125 -6.42 -10.40 5.72
C ASP A 125 -6.98 -10.46 4.28
N SER A 126 -7.77 -9.45 3.95
CA SER A 126 -8.37 -9.18 2.65
C SER A 126 -7.39 -8.76 1.56
N VAL A 127 -6.20 -8.36 1.98
CA VAL A 127 -5.05 -8.10 1.13
C VAL A 127 -4.01 -9.14 1.49
N ARG A 128 -3.69 -10.01 0.54
CA ARG A 128 -2.66 -11.06 0.71
C ARG A 128 -1.55 -10.86 -0.31
N GLY A 129 -0.32 -11.07 0.12
CA GLY A 129 0.85 -10.88 -0.74
C GLY A 129 2.00 -10.33 0.08
N THR A 130 2.75 -9.41 -0.50
CA THR A 130 3.95 -8.85 0.12
C THR A 130 3.98 -7.34 0.08
N TYR A 131 4.54 -6.77 1.13
CA TYR A 131 4.98 -5.39 1.19
C TYR A 131 6.49 -5.36 1.41
N VAL A 132 7.21 -4.65 0.54
CA VAL A 132 8.64 -4.40 0.67
C VAL A 132 8.83 -2.93 1.01
N MET A 133 9.28 -2.64 2.24
CA MET A 133 9.68 -1.28 2.57
C MET A 133 10.97 -0.95 1.82
N GLN A 134 10.99 0.17 1.10
CA GLN A 134 12.19 0.64 0.40
C GLN A 134 12.88 1.73 1.19
N THR A 135 12.13 2.77 1.55
CA THR A 135 12.67 3.91 2.28
C THR A 135 11.73 4.36 3.38
N ARG A 136 12.32 4.84 4.46
CA ARG A 136 11.63 5.49 5.56
C ARG A 136 12.36 6.78 5.88
N GLY A 137 11.76 7.90 5.49
CA GLY A 137 12.22 9.24 5.79
C GLY A 137 11.61 9.80 7.07
N MET A 138 11.91 11.06 7.35
CA MET A 138 11.31 11.80 8.48
C MET A 138 9.84 12.12 8.26
N ARG A 139 9.40 12.33 7.01
CA ARG A 139 8.01 12.70 6.66
C ARG A 139 7.36 11.79 5.62
N GLN A 140 8.10 10.81 5.11
CA GLN A 140 7.60 9.91 4.07
C GLN A 140 8.01 8.47 4.35
N ILE A 141 7.17 7.54 3.95
CA ILE A 141 7.50 6.13 3.81
C ILE A 141 7.21 5.72 2.37
N ALA A 142 8.09 4.90 1.81
CA ALA A 142 7.90 4.36 0.48
C ALA A 142 8.22 2.88 0.49
N GLY A 143 7.40 2.12 -0.23
CA GLY A 143 7.61 0.71 -0.45
C GLY A 143 6.96 0.25 -1.73
N ARG A 144 6.97 -1.06 -1.94
CA ARG A 144 6.23 -1.72 -3.01
C ARG A 144 5.26 -2.73 -2.42
N ILE A 145 4.08 -2.77 -3.01
CA ILE A 145 3.06 -3.76 -2.75
C ILE A 145 2.95 -4.68 -3.95
N ASP A 146 2.94 -5.99 -3.70
CA ASP A 146 2.60 -7.03 -4.68
C ASP A 146 1.60 -7.95 -3.98
N ALA A 147 0.31 -7.71 -4.24
CA ALA A 147 -0.77 -8.28 -3.46
C ALA A 147 -2.03 -8.56 -4.28
N THR A 148 -2.76 -9.57 -3.85
CA THR A 148 -4.12 -9.87 -4.28
C THR A 148 -5.10 -9.34 -3.25
N LEU A 149 -6.11 -8.61 -3.72
CA LEU A 149 -7.22 -8.10 -2.94
C LEU A 149 -8.48 -8.91 -3.24
N TYR A 150 -9.23 -9.28 -2.21
CA TYR A 150 -10.35 -10.22 -2.31
C TYR A 150 -11.71 -9.58 -2.01
N PHE A 151 -12.42 -9.10 -3.01
CA PHE A 151 -13.72 -8.45 -2.82
C PHE A 151 -14.89 -9.43 -2.83
N THR A 152 -15.96 -9.08 -2.12
CA THR A 152 -17.25 -9.78 -2.18
C THR A 152 -18.31 -8.80 -2.67
N ALA A 153 -19.11 -9.23 -3.64
CA ALA A 153 -20.15 -8.39 -4.23
C ALA A 153 -21.19 -8.03 -3.17
N TRP A 154 -21.73 -6.81 -3.26
CA TRP A 154 -22.75 -6.35 -2.32
C TRP A 154 -24.06 -7.14 -2.42
N ASN A 155 -24.55 -7.33 -3.63
CA ASN A 155 -25.87 -7.91 -3.88
C ASN A 155 -25.89 -9.45 -3.73
N ASP A 156 -24.72 -10.08 -3.60
CA ASP A 156 -24.60 -11.53 -3.54
C ASP A 156 -23.28 -11.93 -2.84
N SER A 157 -23.40 -12.45 -1.60
CA SER A 157 -22.24 -12.85 -0.80
C SER A 157 -21.52 -14.10 -1.32
N THR A 158 -22.08 -14.77 -2.34
CA THR A 158 -21.43 -15.92 -3.01
C THR A 158 -20.56 -15.49 -4.19
N LYS A 159 -20.68 -14.23 -4.63
CA LYS A 159 -19.86 -13.67 -5.71
C LYS A 159 -18.63 -13.01 -5.13
N HIS A 160 -17.47 -13.50 -5.57
CA HIS A 160 -16.16 -12.99 -5.17
C HIS A 160 -15.40 -12.49 -6.40
N ALA A 161 -14.65 -11.41 -6.21
CA ALA A 161 -13.78 -10.84 -7.22
C ALA A 161 -12.39 -10.65 -6.63
N THR A 162 -11.37 -10.79 -7.46
CA THR A 162 -9.98 -10.55 -7.05
C THR A 162 -9.35 -9.49 -7.92
N TYR A 163 -8.57 -8.61 -7.31
CA TYR A 163 -7.75 -7.64 -8.01
C TYR A 163 -6.28 -7.86 -7.66
N GLN A 164 -5.41 -7.88 -8.66
CA GLN A 164 -3.97 -7.85 -8.44
C GLN A 164 -3.54 -6.39 -8.35
N LEU A 165 -2.80 -6.06 -7.30
CA LEU A 165 -2.17 -4.77 -7.08
C LEU A 165 -0.67 -4.97 -7.02
N ARG A 166 0.04 -4.51 -8.04
CA ARG A 166 1.50 -4.52 -8.09
C ARG A 166 1.98 -3.13 -8.41
N GLN A 167 2.40 -2.38 -7.41
CA GLN A 167 2.91 -1.03 -7.63
C GLN A 167 3.67 -0.49 -6.42
N ARG A 168 4.15 0.74 -6.57
CA ARG A 168 4.69 1.53 -5.46
C ARG A 168 3.54 1.95 -4.55
N ILE A 169 3.83 2.01 -3.25
CA ILE A 169 2.94 2.59 -2.26
C ILE A 169 3.73 3.60 -1.43
N HIS A 170 3.20 4.81 -1.37
CA HIS A 170 3.81 5.93 -0.67
C HIS A 170 2.87 6.42 0.44
N GLY A 171 3.44 6.80 1.57
CA GLY A 171 2.71 7.46 2.63
C GLY A 171 3.44 8.73 3.02
N VAL A 172 2.74 9.86 2.98
CA VAL A 172 3.27 11.16 3.41
C VAL A 172 2.60 11.54 4.72
N ARG A 173 3.39 12.08 5.64
CA ARG A 173 2.88 12.60 6.90
C ARG A 173 2.28 13.99 6.66
N PRO A 174 1.02 14.22 7.04
CA PRO A 174 0.40 15.54 6.95
C PRO A 174 1.24 16.62 7.67
#